data_AF-U5CNC6-F1
#
_entry.id   AF-U5CNC6-F1
#
_cell.length_a   1.000
_cell.length_b   1.000
_cell.length_c   1.000
_cell.angle_alpha   90.00
_cell.angle_beta   90.00
_cell.angle_gamma   90.00
#
_symmetry.space_group_name_H-M   'P 1'
#
loop_
_entity.id
_entity.type
_entity.pdbx_description
1 polymer ?
#
loop_
_entity_poly.entity_id
_entity_poly.type
_entity_poly.pdbx_seq_one_letter_code
_entity_poly.pdbx_strand_id
1 'polypeptide(L)' 'MLKKYKDGDRMYVQGIRTWKELVRIVMNAKAAGYSYMGYDEIPKIGYAAVFKKQTKTASRKEDKK' A
#
# COMPACT_ATOMS: atom_id res chain seq x y z
N MET A 1 -12.82 -1.95 13.25
CA MET A 1 -11.59 -2.71 13.52
C MET A 1 -10.78 -2.75 12.23
N LEU A 2 -9.52 -2.34 12.25
CA LEU A 2 -8.65 -2.35 11.07
C LEU A 2 -8.20 -3.79 10.79
N LYS A 3 -8.56 -4.33 9.62
CA LYS A 3 -8.08 -5.64 9.16
C LYS A 3 -7.00 -5.45 8.12
N LYS A 4 -5.88 -6.16 8.26
CA LYS A 4 -4.76 -6.14 7.32
C LYS A 4 -4.62 -7.50 6.67
N TYR A 5 -4.48 -7.51 5.36
CA TYR A 5 -4.25 -8.71 4.56
C TYR A 5 -2.99 -8.48 3.73
N LYS A 6 -2.24 -9.54 3.46
CA LYS A 6 -1.02 -9.48 2.65
C LYS A 6 -1.05 -10.60 1.64
N ASP A 7 -0.78 -10.26 0.39
CA ASP A 7 -0.78 -11.17 -0.73
C ASP A 7 0.45 -10.86 -1.60
N GLY A 8 1.50 -11.65 -1.42
CA GLY A 8 2.81 -11.40 -2.03
C GLY A 8 3.36 -10.00 -1.73
N ASP A 9 3.53 -9.20 -2.77
CA ASP A 9 3.98 -7.80 -2.70
C ASP A 9 2.85 -6.81 -2.41
N ARG A 10 1.60 -7.26 -2.27
CA ARG A 10 0.46 -6.39 -1.99
C ARG A 10 0.06 -6.50 -0.52
N MET A 11 -0.37 -5.37 0.04
CA MET A 11 -0.99 -5.27 1.35
C MET A 11 -2.34 -4.59 1.19
N TYR A 12 -3.37 -5.12 1.82
CA TYR A 12 -4.72 -4.58 1.80
C TYR A 12 -5.14 -4.23 3.21
N VAL A 13 -5.74 -3.05 3.39
CA VAL A 13 -6.21 -2.58 4.69
C VAL A 13 -7.68 -2.22 4.60
N GLN A 14 -8.51 -2.99 5.30
CA GLN A 14 -9.96 -2.79 5.37
C GLN A 14 -10.35 -2.11 6.69
N GLY A 15 -11.43 -1.33 6.64
CA GLY A 15 -12.06 -0.76 7.83
C GLY A 15 -11.47 0.57 8.29
N ILE A 16 -10.77 1.28 7.40
CA ILE A 16 -10.35 2.66 7.59
C ILE A 16 -11.60 3.55 7.52
N ARG A 17 -11.89 4.28 8.60
CA ARG A 17 -13.11 5.10 8.69
C ARG A 17 -12.85 6.59 8.52
N THR A 18 -11.63 7.02 8.79
CA THR A 18 -11.26 8.44 8.76
C THR A 18 -10.07 8.70 7.85
N TRP A 19 -10.03 9.92 7.29
CA TRP A 19 -8.89 10.39 6.51
C TRP A 19 -7.59 10.38 7.32
N LYS A 20 -7.66 10.77 8.60
CA LYS A 20 -6.48 10.80 9.49
C LYS A 20 -5.87 9.41 9.70
N GLU A 21 -6.70 8.37 9.81
CA GLU A 21 -6.24 6.98 9.85
C GLU A 21 -5.61 6.55 8.53
N LEU A 22 -6.25 6.88 7.40
CA LEU A 22 -5.70 6.59 6.07
C LEU A 22 -4.29 7.17 5.93
N VAL A 23 -4.13 8.47 6.22
CA VAL A 23 -2.84 9.16 6.12
C VAL A 23 -1.78 8.51 7.02
N ARG A 24 -2.12 8.17 8.26
CA ARG A 24 -1.20 7.45 9.16
C ARG A 24 -0.77 6.09 8.58
N ILE A 25 -1.71 5.33 8.04
CA ILE A 25 -1.44 4.01 7.45
C ILE A 25 -0.57 4.17 6.20
N VAL A 26 -0.85 5.15 5.35
CA VAL A 26 -0.08 5.47 4.15
C VAL A 26 1.36 5.85 4.51
N MET A 27 1.55 6.72 5.51
CA MET A 27 2.89 7.11 5.94
C MET A 27 3.68 5.92 6.50
N ASN A 28 3.05 5.09 7.33
CA ASN A 28 3.69 3.87 7.86
C ASN A 28 4.02 2.86 6.75
N ALA A 29 3.11 2.68 5.78
CA ALA A 29 3.33 1.81 4.63
C ALA A 29 4.48 2.31 3.76
N LYS A 30 4.56 3.64 3.54
CA LYS A 30 5.66 4.29 2.81
C LYS A 30 7.01 4.11 3.50
N ALA A 31 7.07 4.27 4.82
CA ALA A 31 8.29 3.99 5.60
C ALA A 31 8.72 2.52 5.49
N ALA A 32 7.77 1.60 5.34
CA ALA A 32 8.03 0.18 5.11
C ALA A 32 8.31 -0.20 3.64
N GLY A 33 8.40 0.79 2.73
CA GLY A 33 8.68 0.58 1.32
C GLY A 33 7.47 0.17 0.47
N TYR A 34 6.25 0.50 0.89
CA TYR A 34 5.03 0.28 0.12
C TYR A 34 4.48 1.61 -0.42
N SER A 35 3.97 1.59 -1.65
CA SER A 35 3.22 2.69 -2.25
C SER A 35 1.72 2.45 -2.10
N TYR A 36 0.98 3.49 -1.74
CA TYR A 36 -0.47 3.46 -1.71
C TYR A 36 -1.02 3.54 -3.15
N MET A 37 -1.88 2.58 -3.51
CA MET A 37 -2.44 2.44 -4.86
C MET A 37 -3.87 2.99 -4.95
N GLY A 38 -4.53 3.26 -3.83
CA GLY A 38 -5.94 3.66 -3.79
C GLY A 38 -6.81 2.66 -3.03
N TYR A 39 -8.13 2.80 -3.15
CA TYR A 39 -9.08 1.79 -2.72
C TYR A 39 -9.51 0.93 -3.89
N ASP A 40 -9.70 -0.35 -3.64
CA ASP A 40 -10.21 -1.29 -4.62
C ASP A 40 -11.10 -2.33 -3.94
N GLU A 41 -12.00 -2.95 -4.71
CA GLU A 41 -12.83 -4.06 -4.26
C GLU A 41 -12.09 -5.38 -4.54
N ILE A 42 -11.54 -5.98 -3.49
CA ILE A 42 -10.74 -7.20 -3.62
C ILE A 42 -11.63 -8.42 -3.36
N PRO A 43 -11.70 -9.40 -4.29
CA PRO A 43 -12.45 -10.64 -4.06
C PRO A 43 -12.04 -11.32 -2.74
N LYS A 44 -13.02 -11.76 -1.94
CA LYS A 44 -12.85 -12.37 -0.59
C LYS A 44 -12.42 -11.43 0.55
N ILE A 45 -12.00 -10.20 0.25
CA ILE A 45 -11.66 -9.19 1.27
C ILE A 45 -12.74 -8.11 1.34
N GLY A 46 -13.27 -7.68 0.18
CA GLY A 46 -14.16 -6.53 0.03
C GLY A 46 -13.39 -5.22 -0.17
N TYR A 47 -14.08 -4.10 0.01
CA TYR A 47 -13.52 -2.76 -0.19
C TYR A 47 -12.35 -2.48 0.79
N ALA A 48 -11.15 -2.26 0.26
CA ALA A 48 -9.94 -2.07 1.05
C ALA A 48 -8.94 -1.12 0.38
N ALA A 49 -8.14 -0.44 1.21
CA ALA A 49 -7.00 0.34 0.76
C ALA A 49 -5.88 -0.60 0.31
N VAL A 50 -5.43 -0.44 -0.93
CA VAL A 50 -4.40 -1.26 -1.57
C VAL A 50 -3.05 -0.58 -1.46
N PHE A 51 -2.04 -1.35 -1.07
CA PHE A 51 -0.65 -0.95 -1.00
C PHE A 51 0.21 -1.96 -1.75
N LYS A 52 1.20 -1.50 -2.51
CA LYS A 52 2.12 -2.36 -3.25
C LYS A 52 3.54 -2.12 -2.79
N LYS A 53 4.26 -3.17 -2.43
CA LYS A 53 5.66 -3.13 -2.07
C LYS A 53 6.44 -2.66 -3.29
N GLN A 54 7.26 -1.64 -3.11
CA GLN A 54 8.24 -1.26 -4.11
C GLN A 54 9.36 -2.31 -4.06
N THR A 55 9.24 -3.33 -4.89
CA THR A 55 10.39 -4.16 -5.25
C THR A 55 11.36 -3.23 -5.97
N LYS A 56 12.57 -3.09 -5.44
CA LYS A 56 13.65 -2.31 -6.07
C LYS A 56 14.00 -2.97 -7.41
N THR A 57 13.26 -2.66 -8.47
CA THR A 57 13.57 -3.06 -9.84
C THR A 57 13.17 -1.93 -10.78
N ALA A 58 13.91 -0.82 -10.67
CA ALA A 58 14.16 0.30 -11.60
C ALA A 58 14.42 1.58 -10.76
N SER A 59 15.54 2.30 -10.80
CA SER A 59 16.57 2.40 -11.83
C SER A 59 17.98 2.44 -11.22
N ARG A 60 18.78 1.44 -11.59
CA ARG A 60 20.20 1.64 -11.89
C ARG A 60 20.23 2.30 -13.28
N LYS A 61 20.94 3.44 -13.40
CA LYS A 61 21.19 4.29 -14.58
C LYS A 61 20.26 5.51 -14.76
N GLU A 62 20.67 6.63 -14.16
CA GLU A 62 20.92 7.84 -14.94
C GLU A 62 22.30 8.38 -14.52
N ASP A 63 23.32 7.71 -15.05
CA ASP A 63 24.70 8.18 -15.10
C ASP A 63 24.91 8.57 -16.56
N LYS A 64 24.80 9.88 -16.82
CA LYS A 64 25.14 10.65 -18.03
C LYS A 64 24.46 12.01 -17.83
N LYS A 65 25.14 13.15 -17.84
CA LYS A 65 26.43 13.51 -18.41
C LYS A 65 26.82 14.87 -17.83
#